data_AF-A0A920N0K6-F1
#
_entry.id   AF-A0A920N0K6-F1
#
_cell.length_a   1.000
_cell.length_b   1.000
_cell.length_c   1.000
_cell.angle_alpha   90.00
_cell.angle_beta   90.00
_cell.angle_gamma   90.00
#
_symmetry.space_group_name_H-M   'P 1'
#
loop_
_entity.id
_entity.type
_entity.pdbx_description
1 polymer ?
#
loop_
_entity_poly.entity_id
_entity_poly.type
_entity_poly.pdbx_seq_one_letter_code
_entity_poly.pdbx_strand_id
1 'polypeptide(L)'
;MRQVAEADRHVLVRRLYFDLIGLPPTPAQIETFVNDDSPEAYTRLVDRLLASPHFGERWGRHWLDVVRFAESITLRGFLFPEAWRYRDYVVRTFNDDRSLGRFVQEQVAGDLLPATSLQQRQQNVVATTFLALGNNNLEDQDKAKLRMDVVDEQLETISRAFLAQTIGCARCHDHKFDPIPTRDYYALAGILRNTKTLNHANVSKWIELPLPVVPARTAQIREHNKAVASLKARIKALQGTTNNKGLSPLPVAELAGVVVDDLQAVTTGSG
;
A
#
# COMPACT_ATOMS: atom_id res chain seq x y z
N MET A 1 33.65 -20.76 -9.30
CA MET A 1 33.74 -19.30 -9.56
C MET A 1 35.05 -18.80 -8.99
N ARG A 2 35.84 -18.03 -9.75
CA ARG A 2 37.08 -17.42 -9.27
C ARG A 2 36.72 -16.11 -8.57
N GLN A 3 37.24 -15.86 -7.37
CA GLN A 3 36.98 -14.60 -6.66
C GLN A 3 37.60 -13.45 -7.47
N VAL A 4 36.79 -12.46 -7.81
CA VAL A 4 37.23 -11.27 -8.54
C VAL A 4 37.97 -10.35 -7.56
N ALA A 5 38.96 -9.59 -8.06
CA ALA A 5 39.65 -8.60 -7.25
C ALA A 5 38.67 -7.57 -6.67
N GLU A 6 38.97 -7.10 -5.46
CA GLU A 6 38.17 -6.08 -4.80
C GLU A 6 38.14 -4.80 -5.63
N ALA A 7 36.99 -4.12 -5.63
CA ALA A 7 36.83 -2.88 -6.36
C ALA A 7 37.62 -1.74 -5.69
N ASP A 8 38.02 -0.74 -6.48
CA ASP A 8 38.57 0.51 -5.94
C ASP A 8 37.65 1.12 -4.87
N ARG A 9 38.24 1.75 -3.83
CA ARG A 9 37.49 2.29 -2.68
C ARG A 9 36.42 3.30 -3.10
N HIS A 10 36.66 4.13 -4.12
CA HIS A 10 35.65 5.07 -4.64
C HIS A 10 34.48 4.35 -5.29
N VAL A 11 34.75 3.25 -6.00
CA VAL A 11 33.71 2.40 -6.61
C VAL A 11 32.92 1.70 -5.51
N LEU A 12 33.60 1.20 -4.49
CA LEU A 12 32.99 0.45 -3.39
C LEU A 12 32.02 1.32 -2.58
N VAL A 13 32.43 2.51 -2.13
CA VAL A 13 31.54 3.43 -1.41
C VAL A 13 30.33 3.82 -2.23
N ARG A 14 30.52 4.11 -3.53
CA ARG A 14 29.40 4.45 -4.41
C ARG A 14 28.40 3.31 -4.53
N ARG A 15 28.87 2.07 -4.72
CA ARG A 15 28.00 0.88 -4.81
C ARG A 15 27.23 0.66 -3.52
N LEU A 16 27.91 0.66 -2.36
CA LEU A 16 27.27 0.49 -1.06
C LEU A 16 26.12 1.46 -0.83
N TYR A 17 26.35 2.74 -1.14
CA TYR A 17 25.33 3.79 -1.00
C TYR A 17 24.11 3.56 -1.91
N PHE A 18 24.32 3.27 -3.20
CA PHE A 18 23.20 3.00 -4.11
C PHE A 18 22.48 1.67 -3.81
N ASP A 19 23.22 0.64 -3.43
CA ASP A 19 22.67 -0.69 -3.20
C ASP A 19 21.88 -0.74 -1.89
N LEU A 20 22.44 -0.19 -0.80
CA LEU A 20 21.83 -0.26 0.52
C LEU A 20 20.76 0.79 0.75
N ILE A 21 20.99 2.05 0.34
CA ILE A 21 20.06 3.16 0.65
C ILE A 21 19.51 3.87 -0.59
N GLY A 22 19.96 3.52 -1.80
CA GLY A 22 19.43 4.09 -3.04
C GLY A 22 19.85 5.53 -3.35
N LEU A 23 20.70 6.15 -2.52
CA LEU A 23 21.14 7.53 -2.64
C LEU A 23 22.66 7.60 -2.89
N PRO A 24 23.18 8.56 -3.65
CA PRO A 24 24.62 8.74 -3.80
C PRO A 24 25.28 9.23 -2.50
N PRO A 25 26.56 8.88 -2.24
CA PRO A 25 27.31 9.47 -1.15
C PRO A 25 27.67 10.93 -1.43
N THR A 26 27.78 11.74 -0.38
CA THR A 26 28.35 13.10 -0.48
C THR A 26 29.87 13.06 -0.62
N PRO A 27 30.52 14.11 -1.16
CA PRO A 27 31.99 14.17 -1.24
C PRO A 27 32.69 13.90 0.10
N ALA A 28 32.19 14.48 1.18
CA ALA A 28 32.74 14.26 2.52
C ALA A 28 32.59 12.80 2.99
N GLN A 29 31.49 12.13 2.66
CA GLN A 29 31.30 10.70 2.96
C GLN A 29 32.25 9.82 2.16
N ILE A 30 32.51 10.17 0.90
CA ILE A 30 33.49 9.48 0.05
C ILE A 30 34.88 9.63 0.67
N GLU A 31 35.33 10.86 0.95
CA GLU A 31 36.65 11.12 1.53
C GLU A 31 36.83 10.44 2.88
N THR A 32 35.80 10.47 3.73
CA THR A 32 35.81 9.76 5.02
C THR A 32 36.07 8.27 4.84
N PHE A 33 35.39 7.62 3.89
CA PHE A 33 35.60 6.20 3.65
C PHE A 33 36.94 5.93 2.97
N VAL A 34 37.28 6.67 1.91
CA VAL A 34 38.47 6.41 1.09
C VAL A 34 39.75 6.53 1.92
N ASN A 35 39.82 7.51 2.82
CA ASN A 35 41.00 7.78 3.66
C ASN A 35 41.01 7.01 4.99
N ASP A 36 40.01 6.16 5.26
CA ASP A 36 39.96 5.34 6.47
C ASP A 36 40.68 4.00 6.23
N ASP A 37 41.97 3.96 6.60
CA ASP A 37 42.82 2.78 6.45
C ASP A 37 42.58 1.70 7.54
N SER A 38 41.63 1.91 8.45
CA SER A 38 41.34 0.89 9.46
C SER A 38 40.68 -0.35 8.83
N PRO A 39 40.99 -1.55 9.32
CA PRO A 39 40.45 -2.79 8.77
C PRO A 39 38.92 -2.89 8.92
N GLU A 40 38.30 -2.09 9.79
CA GLU A 40 36.84 -2.05 9.99
C GLU A 40 36.15 -0.91 9.23
N ALA A 41 36.85 -0.14 8.40
CA ALA A 41 36.27 0.97 7.63
C ALA A 41 35.05 0.55 6.81
N TYR A 42 35.14 -0.61 6.15
CA TYR A 42 34.06 -1.20 5.37
C TYR A 42 32.86 -1.57 6.24
N THR A 43 33.08 -2.34 7.30
CA THR A 43 32.01 -2.79 8.21
C THR A 43 31.30 -1.62 8.85
N ARG A 44 32.04 -0.60 9.35
CA ARG A 44 31.45 0.61 9.91
C ARG A 44 30.59 1.39 8.91
N LEU A 45 31.00 1.44 7.65
CA LEU A 45 30.19 2.06 6.60
C LEU A 45 28.91 1.27 6.34
N VAL A 46 29.03 -0.07 6.19
CA VAL A 46 27.87 -0.94 6.00
C VAL A 46 26.89 -0.83 7.16
N ASP A 47 27.35 -0.93 8.41
CA ASP A 47 26.51 -0.81 9.60
C ASP A 47 25.78 0.53 9.65
N ARG A 48 26.47 1.63 9.30
CA ARG A 48 25.86 2.96 9.22
C ARG A 48 24.76 3.03 8.15
N LEU A 49 24.98 2.41 7.00
CA LEU A 49 24.01 2.41 5.90
C LEU A 49 22.81 1.51 6.21
N LEU A 50 23.03 0.35 6.81
CA LEU A 50 21.96 -0.55 7.28
C LEU A 50 21.10 0.10 8.37
N ALA A 51 21.71 0.90 9.25
CA ALA A 51 20.99 1.66 10.28
C ALA A 51 20.27 2.93 9.75
N SER A 52 20.41 3.26 8.46
CA SER A 52 19.75 4.42 7.86
C SER A 52 18.26 4.15 7.64
N PRO A 53 17.35 5.11 7.91
CA PRO A 53 15.93 4.94 7.57
C PRO A 53 15.69 4.71 6.07
N HIS A 54 16.61 5.18 5.21
CA HIS A 54 16.57 4.98 3.77
C HIS A 54 16.84 3.51 3.35
N PHE A 55 17.42 2.69 4.22
CA PHE A 55 17.59 1.27 3.96
C PHE A 55 16.23 0.58 3.75
N GLY A 56 15.30 0.79 4.67
CA GLY A 56 13.94 0.24 4.56
C GLY A 56 13.14 0.82 3.39
N GLU A 57 13.39 2.07 2.99
CA GLU A 57 12.80 2.64 1.78
C GLU A 57 13.33 1.94 0.51
N ARG A 58 14.64 1.74 0.44
CA ARG A 58 15.31 1.07 -0.68
C ARG A 58 14.89 -0.39 -0.81
N TRP A 59 15.01 -1.16 0.26
CA TRP A 59 14.71 -2.59 0.28
C TRP A 59 13.21 -2.88 0.30
N GLY A 60 12.44 -2.02 0.97
CA GLY A 60 10.98 -2.08 0.94
C GLY A 60 10.42 -1.99 -0.48
N ARG A 61 11.01 -1.15 -1.35
CA ARG A 61 10.62 -1.07 -2.77
C ARG A 61 10.71 -2.42 -3.49
N HIS A 62 11.77 -3.19 -3.25
CA HIS A 62 11.92 -4.52 -3.86
C HIS A 62 10.81 -5.46 -3.41
N TRP A 63 10.46 -5.46 -2.11
CA TRP A 63 9.32 -6.24 -1.62
C TRP A 63 8.00 -5.78 -2.21
N LEU A 64 7.79 -4.47 -2.32
CA LEU A 64 6.57 -3.88 -2.89
C LEU A 64 6.40 -4.28 -4.37
N ASP A 65 7.49 -4.41 -5.12
CA ASP A 65 7.47 -4.95 -6.49
C ASP A 65 7.01 -6.43 -6.49
N VAL A 66 7.53 -7.27 -5.57
CA VAL A 66 7.16 -8.70 -5.47
C VAL A 66 5.67 -8.89 -5.22
N VAL A 67 5.09 -8.09 -4.33
CA VAL A 67 3.67 -8.22 -3.94
C VAL A 67 2.72 -7.43 -4.85
N ARG A 68 3.26 -6.83 -5.93
CA ARG A 68 2.58 -5.97 -6.91
C ARG A 68 1.79 -4.86 -6.22
N PHE A 69 2.43 -4.20 -5.27
CA PHE A 69 1.87 -3.07 -4.57
C PHE A 69 1.55 -1.95 -5.56
N ALA A 70 0.34 -1.40 -5.43
CA ALA A 70 -0.08 -0.18 -6.10
C ALA A 70 -1.07 0.57 -5.20
N GLU A 71 -1.08 1.89 -5.32
CA GLU A 71 -2.11 2.74 -4.68
C GLU A 71 -3.41 2.78 -5.51
N SER A 72 -3.47 1.98 -6.57
CA SER A 72 -4.64 1.74 -7.39
C SER A 72 -4.85 0.25 -7.61
N ILE A 73 -6.09 -0.13 -7.93
CA ILE A 73 -6.49 -1.48 -8.25
C ILE A 73 -7.37 -1.46 -9.50
N THR A 74 -7.43 -2.59 -10.19
CA THR A 74 -8.13 -2.80 -11.46
C THR A 74 -7.45 -2.08 -12.64
N LEU A 75 -7.76 -2.51 -13.86
CA LEU A 75 -7.35 -1.81 -15.09
C LEU A 75 -7.98 -0.41 -15.24
N ARG A 76 -8.96 -0.05 -14.40
CA ARG A 76 -9.58 1.29 -14.39
C ARG A 76 -8.91 2.28 -13.43
N GLY A 77 -7.90 1.84 -12.68
CA GLY A 77 -7.17 2.71 -11.76
C GLY A 77 -8.02 3.20 -10.59
N PHE A 78 -8.89 2.35 -10.05
CA PHE A 78 -9.62 2.69 -8.83
C PHE A 78 -8.61 2.91 -7.71
N LEU A 79 -8.67 4.08 -7.06
CA LEU A 79 -7.76 4.41 -5.97
C LEU A 79 -8.01 3.48 -4.80
N PHE A 80 -6.94 2.96 -4.21
CA PHE A 80 -6.96 2.15 -3.01
C PHE A 80 -6.44 3.00 -1.84
N PRO A 81 -7.31 3.80 -1.17
CA PRO A 81 -6.87 5.01 -0.46
C PRO A 81 -5.95 4.75 0.73
N GLU A 82 -6.07 3.56 1.35
CA GLU A 82 -5.32 3.20 2.54
C GLU A 82 -4.08 2.33 2.23
N ALA A 83 -3.77 2.10 0.94
CA ALA A 83 -2.66 1.25 0.50
C ALA A 83 -1.30 1.72 1.04
N TRP A 84 -1.09 3.04 1.17
CA TRP A 84 0.12 3.64 1.72
C TRP A 84 0.51 3.08 3.10
N ARG A 85 -0.47 2.64 3.90
CA ARG A 85 -0.20 2.04 5.22
C ARG A 85 0.60 0.76 5.11
N TYR A 86 0.30 -0.06 4.09
CA TYR A 86 1.03 -1.28 3.81
C TYR A 86 2.46 -0.98 3.34
N ARG A 87 2.64 -0.01 2.45
CA ARG A 87 3.98 0.48 2.06
C ARG A 87 4.80 0.88 3.29
N ASP A 88 4.25 1.73 4.14
CA ASP A 88 4.95 2.22 5.33
C ASP A 88 5.21 1.09 6.34
N TYR A 89 4.32 0.09 6.42
CA TYR A 89 4.52 -1.11 7.22
C TYR A 89 5.72 -1.93 6.72
N VAL A 90 5.85 -2.12 5.41
CA VAL A 90 6.99 -2.82 4.79
C VAL A 90 8.28 -2.06 5.08
N VAL A 91 8.30 -0.74 4.86
CA VAL A 91 9.49 0.10 5.13
C VAL A 91 9.93 -0.03 6.58
N ARG A 92 9.00 0.05 7.53
CA ARG A 92 9.30 -0.16 8.96
C ARG A 92 9.81 -1.57 9.26
N THR A 93 9.22 -2.59 8.64
CA THR A 93 9.63 -3.98 8.84
C THR A 93 11.11 -4.19 8.52
N PHE A 94 11.59 -3.61 7.42
CA PHE A 94 13.01 -3.66 7.05
C PHE A 94 13.90 -2.87 8.01
N ASN A 95 13.49 -1.66 8.41
CA ASN A 95 14.26 -0.83 9.34
C ASN A 95 14.30 -1.41 10.77
N ASP A 96 13.26 -2.13 11.18
CA ASP A 96 13.16 -2.77 12.50
C ASP A 96 13.86 -4.15 12.54
N ASP A 97 14.50 -4.58 11.44
CA ASP A 97 15.10 -5.91 11.26
C ASP A 97 14.17 -7.06 11.70
N ARG A 98 12.92 -7.00 11.24
CA ARG A 98 11.93 -8.01 11.62
C ARG A 98 12.30 -9.36 11.02
N SER A 99 12.25 -10.39 11.86
CA SER A 99 12.51 -11.76 11.41
C SER A 99 11.58 -12.16 10.25
N LEU A 100 12.17 -12.82 9.25
CA LEU A 100 11.43 -13.25 8.05
C LEU A 100 10.21 -14.11 8.41
N GLY A 101 10.35 -15.03 9.36
CA GLY A 101 9.24 -15.88 9.80
C GLY A 101 8.07 -15.09 10.38
N ARG A 102 8.35 -14.04 11.17
CA ARG A 102 7.30 -13.16 11.70
C ARG A 102 6.66 -12.36 10.58
N PHE A 103 7.46 -11.81 9.66
CA PHE A 103 6.97 -11.06 8.52
C PHE A 103 6.01 -11.90 7.66
N VAL A 104 6.38 -13.14 7.31
CA VAL A 104 5.53 -14.07 6.54
C VAL A 104 4.20 -14.33 7.26
N GLN A 105 4.23 -14.60 8.58
CA GLN A 105 3.01 -14.82 9.36
C GLN A 105 2.08 -13.60 9.36
N GLU A 106 2.63 -12.40 9.50
CA GLU A 106 1.87 -11.16 9.48
C GLU A 106 1.22 -10.89 8.12
N GLN A 107 1.89 -11.25 7.01
CA GLN A 107 1.36 -11.11 5.65
C GLN A 107 0.14 -12.01 5.40
N VAL A 108 0.22 -13.27 5.84
CA VAL A 108 -0.79 -14.30 5.53
C VAL A 108 -1.93 -14.35 6.55
N ALA A 109 -1.67 -14.00 7.81
CA ALA A 109 -2.63 -14.21 8.90
C ALA A 109 -2.56 -13.12 9.99
N GLY A 110 -2.03 -11.93 9.70
CA GLY A 110 -1.80 -10.89 10.70
C GLY A 110 -3.06 -10.52 11.52
N ASP A 111 -4.21 -10.39 10.88
CA ASP A 111 -5.49 -10.12 11.53
C ASP A 111 -5.93 -11.20 12.53
N LEU A 112 -5.39 -12.42 12.44
CA LEU A 112 -5.59 -13.53 13.36
C LEU A 112 -4.52 -13.64 14.45
N LEU A 113 -3.39 -12.93 14.31
CA LEU A 113 -2.29 -13.04 15.28
C LEU A 113 -2.64 -12.33 16.59
N PRO A 114 -2.27 -12.93 17.74
CA PRO A 114 -2.37 -12.23 19.01
C PRO A 114 -1.48 -10.98 19.01
N ALA A 115 -1.91 -9.95 19.74
CA ALA A 115 -1.17 -8.71 19.88
C ALA A 115 -1.10 -8.31 21.36
N THR A 116 0.09 -7.92 21.82
CA THR A 116 0.33 -7.47 23.19
C THR A 116 0.10 -5.96 23.36
N SER A 117 0.03 -5.22 22.24
CA SER A 117 -0.23 -3.79 22.22
C SER A 117 -1.20 -3.40 21.12
N LEU A 118 -1.85 -2.23 21.27
CA LEU A 118 -2.71 -1.67 20.23
C LEU A 118 -1.93 -1.44 18.92
N GLN A 119 -0.72 -0.92 19.03
CA GLN A 119 0.15 -0.64 17.88
C GLN A 119 0.48 -1.94 17.12
N GLN A 120 0.83 -3.01 17.83
CA GLN A 120 1.08 -4.31 17.21
C GLN A 120 -0.18 -4.84 16.52
N ARG A 121 -1.35 -4.71 17.15
CA ARG A 121 -2.63 -5.12 16.54
C ARG A 121 -2.91 -4.36 15.25
N GLN A 122 -2.67 -3.04 15.25
CA GLN A 122 -2.81 -2.22 14.04
C GLN A 122 -1.84 -2.66 12.94
N GLN A 123 -0.57 -2.90 13.29
CA GLN A 123 0.44 -3.36 12.34
C GLN A 123 0.07 -4.72 11.73
N ASN A 124 -0.36 -5.69 12.54
CA ASN A 124 -0.75 -7.00 12.05
C ASN A 124 -1.95 -6.91 11.08
N VAL A 125 -2.93 -6.06 11.39
CA VAL A 125 -4.07 -5.81 10.48
C VAL A 125 -3.60 -5.18 9.17
N VAL A 126 -2.72 -4.17 9.23
CA VAL A 126 -2.16 -3.54 8.03
C VAL A 126 -1.37 -4.54 7.19
N ALA A 127 -0.59 -5.42 7.81
CA ALA A 127 0.20 -6.44 7.12
C ALA A 127 -0.67 -7.38 6.27
N THR A 128 -1.85 -7.75 6.77
CA THR A 128 -2.79 -8.66 6.08
C THR A 128 -3.36 -8.07 4.78
N THR A 129 -3.16 -6.77 4.54
CA THR A 129 -3.46 -6.12 3.24
C THR A 129 -2.80 -6.86 2.07
N PHE A 130 -1.69 -7.58 2.29
CA PHE A 130 -1.06 -8.44 1.28
C PHE A 130 -2.03 -9.35 0.53
N LEU A 131 -3.05 -9.90 1.20
CA LEU A 131 -4.06 -10.75 0.58
C LEU A 131 -5.12 -9.98 -0.24
N ALA A 132 -5.14 -8.66 -0.13
CA ALA A 132 -6.04 -7.77 -0.89
C ALA A 132 -5.32 -7.02 -2.02
N LEU A 133 -3.98 -7.05 -2.06
CA LEU A 133 -3.18 -6.48 -3.14
C LEU A 133 -3.28 -7.34 -4.40
N GLY A 134 -2.96 -6.73 -5.55
CA GLY A 134 -3.03 -7.39 -6.85
C GLY A 134 -4.17 -6.87 -7.71
N ASN A 135 -4.20 -7.33 -8.95
CA ASN A 135 -5.16 -6.83 -9.92
C ASN A 135 -6.41 -7.70 -9.96
N ASN A 136 -7.59 -7.11 -9.73
CA ASN A 136 -8.87 -7.80 -9.81
C ASN A 136 -9.85 -7.03 -10.70
N ASN A 137 -10.69 -7.74 -11.45
CA ASN A 137 -11.76 -7.10 -12.22
C ASN A 137 -13.03 -6.93 -11.37
N LEU A 138 -13.09 -5.85 -10.59
CA LEU A 138 -14.19 -5.63 -9.64
C LEU A 138 -15.57 -5.49 -10.30
N GLU A 139 -15.62 -5.19 -11.60
CA GLU A 139 -16.84 -5.06 -12.39
C GLU A 139 -17.33 -6.39 -12.98
N ASP A 140 -16.60 -7.49 -12.80
CA ASP A 140 -17.02 -8.80 -13.29
C ASP A 140 -18.37 -9.17 -12.67
N GLN A 141 -19.35 -9.42 -13.54
CA GLN A 141 -20.72 -9.74 -13.13
C GLN A 141 -20.85 -11.18 -12.67
N ASP A 142 -19.97 -12.08 -13.12
CA ASP A 142 -19.85 -13.41 -12.53
C ASP A 142 -19.09 -13.32 -11.20
N LYS A 143 -19.84 -13.15 -10.11
CA LYS A 143 -19.27 -13.00 -8.77
C LYS A 143 -18.62 -14.28 -8.26
N ALA A 144 -18.98 -15.45 -8.79
CA ALA A 144 -18.33 -16.70 -8.44
C ALA A 144 -16.94 -16.77 -9.10
N LYS A 145 -16.86 -16.40 -10.39
CA LYS A 145 -15.59 -16.24 -11.10
C LYS A 145 -14.70 -15.20 -10.43
N LEU A 146 -15.21 -14.00 -10.16
CA LEU A 146 -14.44 -12.94 -9.49
C LEU A 146 -13.85 -13.40 -8.16
N ARG A 147 -14.64 -14.12 -7.35
CA ARG A 147 -14.13 -14.67 -6.09
C ARG A 147 -12.97 -15.65 -6.31
N MET A 148 -13.07 -16.51 -7.33
CA MET A 148 -11.99 -17.45 -7.64
C MET A 148 -10.77 -16.77 -8.26
N ASP A 149 -10.93 -15.71 -9.04
CA ASP A 149 -9.79 -14.93 -9.56
C ASP A 149 -9.04 -14.21 -8.42
N VAL A 150 -9.74 -13.74 -7.39
CA VAL A 150 -9.10 -13.18 -6.19
C VAL A 150 -8.33 -14.24 -5.40
N VAL A 151 -8.90 -15.45 -5.28
CA VAL A 151 -8.21 -16.59 -4.65
C VAL A 151 -6.97 -16.99 -5.45
N ASP A 152 -7.07 -17.00 -6.78
CA ASP A 152 -5.94 -17.27 -7.67
C ASP A 152 -4.84 -16.22 -7.52
N GLU A 153 -5.20 -14.93 -7.48
CA GLU A 153 -4.26 -13.83 -7.25
C GLU A 153 -3.52 -14.02 -5.91
N GLN A 154 -4.24 -14.40 -4.84
CA GLN A 154 -3.64 -14.68 -3.53
C GLN A 154 -2.68 -15.88 -3.59
N LEU A 155 -3.08 -16.99 -4.20
CA LEU A 155 -2.25 -18.20 -4.35
C LEU A 155 -0.97 -17.91 -5.13
N GLU A 156 -1.09 -17.21 -6.25
CA GLU A 156 0.04 -16.86 -7.11
C GLU A 156 1.01 -15.94 -6.37
N THR A 157 0.51 -14.99 -5.57
CA THR A 157 1.39 -14.13 -4.75
C THR A 157 2.13 -14.93 -3.69
N ILE A 158 1.42 -15.76 -2.93
CA ILE A 158 1.98 -16.54 -1.81
C ILE A 158 3.07 -17.49 -2.35
N SER A 159 2.77 -18.22 -3.42
CA SER A 159 3.69 -19.17 -4.02
C SER A 159 4.94 -18.49 -4.58
N ARG A 160 4.79 -17.38 -5.30
CA ARG A 160 5.94 -16.65 -5.86
C ARG A 160 6.77 -15.96 -4.78
N ALA A 161 6.14 -15.33 -3.81
CA ALA A 161 6.83 -14.54 -2.78
C ALA A 161 7.54 -15.43 -1.75
N PHE A 162 6.94 -16.55 -1.35
CA PHE A 162 7.45 -17.36 -0.24
C PHE A 162 8.00 -18.73 -0.63
N LEU A 163 7.53 -19.30 -1.75
CA LEU A 163 7.95 -20.63 -2.20
C LEU A 163 8.86 -20.56 -3.43
N ALA A 164 9.08 -19.37 -3.98
CA ALA A 164 9.81 -19.14 -5.24
C ALA A 164 9.31 -20.01 -6.40
N GLN A 165 8.01 -20.32 -6.41
CA GLN A 165 7.36 -21.20 -7.39
C GLN A 165 6.13 -20.52 -7.98
N THR A 166 5.87 -20.77 -9.26
CA THR A 166 4.61 -20.42 -9.92
C THR A 166 3.70 -21.63 -9.89
N ILE A 167 2.49 -21.50 -9.36
CA ILE A 167 1.54 -22.63 -9.30
C ILE A 167 0.33 -22.44 -10.20
N GLY A 168 0.22 -21.30 -10.89
CA GLY A 168 -0.93 -20.97 -11.74
C GLY A 168 -1.29 -22.03 -12.81
N CYS A 169 -0.33 -22.79 -13.35
CA CYS A 169 -0.65 -23.88 -14.29
C CYS A 169 -1.53 -24.97 -13.65
N ALA A 170 -1.31 -25.24 -12.36
CA ALA A 170 -2.05 -26.24 -11.58
C ALA A 170 -3.56 -25.97 -11.52
N ARG A 171 -3.99 -24.72 -11.81
CA ARG A 171 -5.40 -24.32 -11.88
C ARG A 171 -6.22 -25.16 -12.86
N CYS A 172 -5.64 -25.55 -13.99
CA CYS A 172 -6.36 -26.25 -15.06
C CYS A 172 -5.88 -27.68 -15.30
N HIS A 173 -4.61 -27.97 -15.03
CA HIS A 173 -3.99 -29.28 -15.19
C HIS A 173 -2.81 -29.41 -14.23
N ASP A 174 -2.37 -30.62 -13.90
CA ASP A 174 -1.20 -30.82 -13.04
C ASP A 174 0.01 -30.02 -13.55
N HIS A 175 0.75 -29.39 -12.64
CA HIS A 175 1.84 -28.50 -13.00
C HIS A 175 2.88 -29.21 -13.89
N LYS A 176 3.42 -28.48 -14.88
CA LYS A 176 4.17 -29.07 -16.00
C LYS A 176 5.49 -29.74 -15.57
N PHE A 177 6.18 -29.17 -14.59
CA PHE A 177 7.53 -29.58 -14.20
C PHE A 177 7.59 -30.03 -12.74
N ASP A 178 7.05 -29.21 -11.84
CA ASP A 178 6.97 -29.53 -10.42
C ASP A 178 5.79 -30.46 -10.09
N PRO A 179 5.92 -31.35 -9.09
CA PRO A 179 4.89 -32.31 -8.70
C PRO A 179 3.78 -31.64 -7.89
N ILE A 180 3.07 -30.69 -8.51
CA ILE A 180 1.94 -29.96 -7.93
C ILE A 180 0.69 -30.36 -8.70
N PRO A 181 -0.09 -31.33 -8.19
CA PRO A 181 -1.32 -31.74 -8.84
C PRO A 181 -2.40 -30.66 -8.71
N THR A 182 -3.33 -30.64 -9.66
CA THR A 182 -4.49 -29.74 -9.63
C THR A 182 -5.29 -29.86 -8.33
N ARG A 183 -5.37 -31.07 -7.75
CA ARG A 183 -6.05 -31.29 -6.46
C ARG A 183 -5.43 -30.48 -5.30
N ASP A 184 -4.10 -30.30 -5.29
CA ASP A 184 -3.38 -29.61 -4.23
C ASP A 184 -3.54 -28.09 -4.39
N TYR A 185 -3.54 -27.60 -5.64
CA TYR A 185 -3.93 -26.22 -5.95
C TYR A 185 -5.33 -25.91 -5.41
N TYR A 186 -6.31 -26.77 -5.69
CA TYR A 186 -7.68 -26.54 -5.22
C TYR A 186 -7.86 -26.76 -3.71
N ALA A 187 -7.01 -27.58 -3.07
CA ALA A 187 -6.97 -27.68 -1.61
C ALA A 187 -6.55 -26.35 -0.96
N LEU A 188 -5.49 -25.72 -1.48
CA LEU A 188 -5.05 -24.39 -1.03
C LEU A 188 -6.10 -23.30 -1.38
N ALA A 189 -6.68 -23.36 -2.57
CA ALA A 189 -7.78 -22.46 -2.96
C ALA A 189 -8.97 -22.57 -2.00
N GLY A 190 -9.28 -23.78 -1.52
CA GLY A 190 -10.31 -24.03 -0.52
C GLY A 190 -10.04 -23.31 0.81
N ILE A 191 -8.78 -23.23 1.24
CA ILE A 191 -8.38 -22.47 2.43
C ILE A 191 -8.61 -20.98 2.20
N LEU A 192 -8.08 -20.43 1.12
CA LEU A 192 -8.14 -19.00 0.81
C LEU A 192 -9.53 -18.50 0.42
N ARG A 193 -10.44 -19.40 0.05
CA ARG A 193 -11.86 -19.05 -0.14
C ARG A 193 -12.54 -18.58 1.16
N ASN A 194 -11.94 -18.83 2.32
CA ASN A 194 -12.41 -18.29 3.61
C ASN A 194 -11.93 -16.86 3.88
N THR A 195 -11.01 -16.32 3.07
CA THR A 195 -10.54 -14.95 3.19
C THR A 195 -11.63 -13.97 2.74
N LYS A 196 -11.87 -12.92 3.53
CA LYS A 196 -12.89 -11.90 3.23
C LYS A 196 -12.24 -10.60 2.79
N THR A 197 -12.05 -10.47 1.47
CA THR A 197 -11.43 -9.27 0.87
C THR A 197 -12.40 -8.44 0.05
N LEU A 198 -13.57 -8.98 -0.34
CA LEU A 198 -14.52 -8.32 -1.23
C LEU A 198 -15.95 -8.28 -0.68
N ASN A 199 -16.64 -7.19 -0.99
CA ASN A 199 -18.09 -7.06 -0.90
C ASN A 199 -18.69 -6.96 -2.32
N HIS A 200 -19.61 -7.86 -2.66
CA HIS A 200 -20.21 -7.91 -3.98
C HIS A 200 -21.29 -6.85 -4.16
N ALA A 201 -21.18 -6.12 -5.27
CA ALA A 201 -22.19 -5.20 -5.79
C ALA A 201 -22.08 -5.19 -7.33
N ASN A 202 -22.80 -4.29 -8.01
CA ASN A 202 -22.65 -4.12 -9.47
C ASN A 202 -21.16 -3.95 -9.84
N VAL A 203 -20.49 -3.04 -9.12
CA VAL A 203 -19.03 -2.96 -9.03
C VAL A 203 -18.65 -3.40 -7.62
N SER A 204 -17.99 -4.55 -7.50
CA SER A 204 -17.53 -5.07 -6.20
C SER A 204 -16.55 -4.08 -5.57
N LYS A 205 -16.47 -4.11 -4.24
CA LYS A 205 -15.55 -3.26 -3.47
C LYS A 205 -14.67 -4.12 -2.60
N TRP A 206 -13.47 -3.64 -2.28
CA TRP A 206 -12.68 -4.23 -1.21
C TRP A 206 -13.36 -3.98 0.15
N ILE A 207 -13.06 -4.85 1.10
CA ILE A 207 -13.49 -4.68 2.49
C ILE A 207 -12.48 -3.76 3.18
N GLU A 208 -12.99 -2.65 3.72
CA GLU A 208 -12.21 -1.75 4.57
C GLU A 208 -12.41 -2.15 6.03
N LEU A 209 -11.30 -2.46 6.71
CA LEU A 209 -11.31 -2.77 8.13
C LEU A 209 -10.82 -1.55 8.92
N PRO A 210 -11.63 -0.97 9.83
CA PRO A 210 -11.16 0.13 10.66
C PRO A 210 -10.04 -0.38 11.59
N LEU A 211 -8.95 0.38 11.66
CA LEU A 211 -7.89 0.08 12.60
C LEU A 211 -8.41 0.21 14.03
N PRO A 212 -8.06 -0.73 14.94
CA PRO A 212 -8.48 -0.64 16.32
C PRO A 212 -7.91 0.64 16.94
N VAL A 213 -8.71 1.32 17.75
CA VAL A 213 -8.33 2.56 18.45
C VAL A 213 -8.56 2.40 19.95
N VAL A 214 -7.92 3.25 20.75
CA VAL A 214 -8.20 3.28 22.20
C VAL A 214 -9.67 3.63 22.47
N PRO A 215 -10.29 3.08 23.54
CA PRO A 215 -11.71 3.32 23.83
C PRO A 215 -12.09 4.80 23.94
N ALA A 216 -11.24 5.62 24.57
CA ALA A 216 -11.45 7.07 24.68
C ALA A 216 -11.58 7.76 23.31
N ARG A 217 -10.75 7.36 22.34
CA ARG A 217 -10.80 7.89 20.97
C ARG A 217 -11.99 7.34 20.19
N THR A 218 -12.48 6.15 20.52
CA THR A 218 -13.69 5.57 19.92
C THR A 218 -14.91 6.46 20.17
N ALA A 219 -15.07 6.99 21.39
CA ALA A 219 -16.16 7.92 21.71
C ALA A 219 -16.05 9.22 20.89
N GLN A 220 -14.85 9.79 20.80
CA GLN A 220 -14.59 11.00 20.00
C GLN A 220 -14.89 10.79 18.51
N ILE A 221 -14.46 9.65 17.94
CA ILE A 221 -14.73 9.30 16.53
C ILE A 221 -16.24 9.16 16.30
N ARG A 222 -16.97 8.52 17.22
CA ARG A 222 -18.44 8.40 17.09
C ARG A 222 -19.12 9.76 17.08
N GLU A 223 -18.73 10.66 17.98
CA GLU A 223 -19.31 12.01 18.03
C GLU A 223 -18.95 12.82 16.78
N HIS A 224 -17.70 12.75 16.34
CA HIS A 224 -17.26 13.38 15.09
C HIS A 224 -18.05 12.86 13.88
N ASN A 225 -18.22 11.53 13.76
CA ASN A 225 -18.98 10.93 12.66
C ASN A 225 -20.46 11.35 12.68
N LYS A 226 -21.05 11.50 13.88
CA LYS A 226 -22.41 12.02 14.03
C LYS A 226 -22.51 13.47 13.58
N ALA A 227 -21.54 14.32 13.94
CA ALA A 227 -21.47 15.71 13.48
C ALA A 227 -21.31 15.79 11.95
N VAL A 228 -20.42 14.99 11.36
CA VAL A 228 -20.24 14.89 9.90
C VAL A 228 -21.52 14.43 9.21
N ALA A 229 -22.20 13.41 9.73
CA ALA A 229 -23.47 12.94 9.17
C ALA A 229 -24.55 14.02 9.21
N SER A 230 -24.66 14.76 10.33
CA SER A 230 -25.56 15.90 10.46
C SER A 230 -25.25 17.01 9.45
N LEU A 231 -23.97 17.38 9.30
CA LEU A 231 -23.53 18.37 8.31
C LEU A 231 -23.81 17.90 6.88
N LYS A 232 -23.55 16.63 6.55
CA LYS A 232 -23.89 16.06 5.23
C LYS A 232 -25.39 16.09 4.96
N ALA A 233 -26.23 15.77 5.96
CA ALA A 233 -27.68 15.86 5.83
C ALA A 233 -28.13 17.31 5.57
N ARG A 234 -27.55 18.29 6.29
CA ARG A 234 -27.81 19.73 6.09
C ARG A 234 -27.36 20.19 4.70
N ILE A 235 -26.16 19.81 4.26
CA ILE A 235 -25.66 20.11 2.92
C ILE A 235 -26.61 19.54 1.86
N LYS A 236 -27.04 18.27 2.00
CA LYS A 236 -27.96 17.64 1.06
C LYS A 236 -29.33 18.35 1.02
N ALA A 237 -29.85 18.77 2.18
CA ALA A 237 -31.08 19.52 2.27
C ALA A 237 -30.95 20.89 1.56
N LEU A 238 -29.86 21.62 1.81
CA LEU A 238 -29.57 22.90 1.16
C LEU A 238 -29.35 22.74 -0.35
N GLN A 239 -28.65 21.70 -0.78
CA GLN A 239 -28.48 21.36 -2.20
C GLN A 239 -29.82 21.09 -2.90
N GLY A 240 -30.79 20.50 -2.20
CA GLY A 240 -32.14 20.34 -2.71
C GLY A 240 -32.92 21.66 -2.85
N THR A 241 -32.55 22.70 -2.09
CA THR A 241 -33.12 24.05 -2.21
C THR A 241 -32.44 24.91 -3.27
N THR A 242 -31.19 24.60 -3.61
CA THR A 242 -30.50 25.22 -4.74
C THR A 242 -30.80 24.43 -6.00
N ASN A 243 -31.76 24.88 -6.81
CA ASN A 243 -31.87 24.40 -8.18
C ASN A 243 -30.51 24.66 -8.84
N ASN A 244 -29.83 23.64 -9.37
CA ASN A 244 -28.51 23.69 -10.04
C ASN A 244 -28.43 24.63 -11.28
N LYS A 245 -29.22 25.71 -11.33
CA LYS A 245 -29.30 26.74 -12.36
C LYS A 245 -28.39 27.95 -12.09
N GLY A 246 -27.46 27.85 -11.13
CA GLY A 246 -26.73 29.01 -10.61
C GLY A 246 -27.63 29.90 -9.75
N LEU A 247 -27.02 30.80 -8.96
CA LEU A 247 -27.78 31.85 -8.29
C LEU A 247 -28.39 32.74 -9.37
N SER A 248 -29.69 33.03 -9.27
CA SER A 248 -30.29 34.08 -10.08
C SER A 248 -29.53 35.38 -9.82
N PRO A 249 -29.18 36.17 -10.86
CA PRO A 249 -28.54 37.47 -10.66
C PRO A 249 -29.35 38.27 -9.62
N LEU A 250 -28.69 38.70 -8.55
CA LEU A 250 -29.33 39.57 -7.57
C LEU A 250 -29.65 40.90 -8.26
N PRO A 251 -30.89 41.40 -8.20
CA PRO A 251 -31.20 42.72 -8.70
C PRO A 251 -30.31 43.75 -8.01
N VAL A 252 -29.67 44.63 -8.77
CA VAL A 252 -28.80 45.70 -8.25
C VAL A 252 -29.49 46.53 -7.16
N ALA A 253 -30.81 46.71 -7.28
CA ALA A 253 -31.64 47.42 -6.31
C ALA A 253 -31.73 46.75 -4.92
N GLU A 254 -31.40 45.47 -4.80
CA GLU A 254 -31.44 44.71 -3.54
C GLU A 254 -30.09 44.68 -2.82
N LEU A 255 -29.03 45.22 -3.43
CA LEU A 255 -27.69 45.27 -2.86
C LEU A 255 -27.48 46.59 -2.10
N ALA A 256 -27.10 46.50 -0.81
CA ALA A 256 -26.77 47.66 -0.02
C ALA A 256 -25.38 48.21 -0.39
N GLY A 257 -25.34 49.36 -1.06
CA GLY A 257 -24.11 50.07 -1.43
C GLY A 257 -24.12 50.58 -2.86
N VAL A 258 -23.00 51.15 -3.32
CA VAL A 258 -22.80 51.48 -4.73
C VAL A 258 -22.36 50.22 -5.46
N VAL A 259 -23.21 49.71 -6.36
CA VAL A 259 -22.89 48.57 -7.21
C VAL A 259 -22.30 49.11 -8.51
N VAL A 260 -21.05 48.71 -8.80
CA VAL A 260 -20.39 49.00 -10.08
C VAL A 260 -20.49 47.74 -10.93
N ASP A 261 -21.33 47.79 -11.97
CA ASP A 261 -21.42 46.75 -12.99
C ASP A 261 -20.36 47.04 -14.06
N ASP A 262 -19.26 46.29 -14.04
CA ASP A 262 -18.20 46.41 -15.04
C ASP A 262 -18.46 45.43 -16.18
N LEU A 263 -19.08 45.94 -17.25
CA LEU A 263 -19.35 45.18 -18.47
C LEU A 263 -18.06 44.73 -19.21
N GLN A 264 -16.88 45.17 -18.78
CA GLN A 264 -15.59 44.71 -19.29
C GLN A 264 -14.92 43.67 -18.38
N ALA A 265 -15.57 43.23 -17.30
CA ALA A 265 -15.02 42.21 -16.43
C ALA A 265 -14.84 40.87 -17.17
N VAL A 266 -13.58 40.47 -17.35
CA VAL A 266 -13.24 39.18 -17.98
C VAL A 266 -13.18 38.11 -16.91
N THR A 267 -14.01 37.07 -17.04
CA THR A 267 -13.93 35.87 -16.20
C THR A 267 -12.65 35.11 -16.49
N THR A 268 -11.71 35.11 -15.54
CA THR A 268 -10.47 34.34 -15.62
C THR A 268 -10.58 33.11 -14.71
N GLY A 269 -11.11 32.01 -15.26
CA GLY A 269 -11.17 30.72 -14.59
C GLY A 269 -12.07 29.73 -15.32
N SER A 270 -11.51 28.62 -15.76
CA SER A 270 -12.25 27.49 -16.33
C SER A 270 -12.88 26.68 -15.20
N GLY A 271 -14.20 26.77 -15.02
CA GLY A 271 -14.98 25.86 -14.18
C GLY A 271 -15.15 24.49 -14.84
#